data_AF-A0A813EAN4-F1
#
_entry.id   AF-A0A813EAN4-F1
#
_cell.length_a   1.000
_cell.length_b   1.000
_cell.length_c   1.000
_cell.angle_alpha   90.00
_cell.angle_beta   90.00
_cell.angle_gamma   90.00
#
_symmetry.space_group_name_H-M   'P 1'
#
loop_
_entity.id
_entity.type
_entity.pdbx_description
1 polymer ?
#
loop_
_entity_poly.entity_id
_entity_poly.type
_entity_poly.pdbx_seq_one_letter_code
_entity_poly.pdbx_strand_id
1 'polypeptide(L)'
;MPRQMRALTGLVLAAAALCAWHKSSVALTVPRRVLVTGGNKGIGKALCKQLAVNHGFHVLLGSRDEARGKAAIQSIVDANPACKEQIELLIIDTSSDASVAAAAACVAAKFGTETQPLYGIINNAGLGFTHTMADTLAVNAYGPKRVCDAFLPLLCASTGRVVNTASASGPMFVARSSDKHRQILTDPDVSWEQIEELMNEAVAKPKGMEPYGFSKACLNAYTRFLARKHPKLIINSVSPGFIDTDITRGMGATKRPDEGTKAAIFCLMGDVKGSGCEAGWSRFGLSKEEEGEVATLGLIFDAPETREQLAAGLGCHWPAGRGLFIADSRKLAAWVNQSEHLRLVSLEASGDIHAAFSRLCEALAGIELALGSKGFARDEHLGFLTANPAEVGTGGLRIMVTLRLPLLSACPSFKETCHGLGLSVRPSSDQEVATPLPQRADSGLWEVANRQVFGVSESELAEMVLRGCEVLQGMEADLEQQK
;
A
#
# COMPACT_ATOMS: atom_id res chain seq x y z
N MET A 1 20.46 -9.78 -43.46
CA MET A 1 19.27 -9.39 -42.66
C MET A 1 19.52 -9.85 -41.23
N PRO A 2 19.42 -8.97 -40.21
CA PRO A 2 19.67 -9.38 -38.84
C PRO A 2 18.56 -10.32 -38.37
N ARG A 3 18.94 -11.52 -37.92
CA ARG A 3 18.03 -12.51 -37.32
C ARG A 3 17.54 -11.96 -35.98
N GLN A 4 16.27 -11.57 -35.89
CA GLN A 4 15.64 -11.16 -34.64
C GLN A 4 15.65 -12.32 -33.63
N MET A 5 16.15 -12.07 -32.42
CA MET A 5 16.02 -12.94 -31.25
C MET A 5 14.54 -13.20 -30.95
N ARG A 6 14.16 -14.48 -30.83
CA ARG A 6 12.87 -14.90 -30.28
C ARG A 6 13.03 -15.18 -28.79
N ALA A 7 13.11 -14.13 -27.99
CA ALA A 7 13.08 -14.21 -26.53
C ALA A 7 11.85 -13.42 -26.04
N LEU A 8 11.05 -14.02 -25.15
CA LEU A 8 9.74 -13.51 -24.77
C LEU A 8 9.74 -12.72 -23.46
N THR A 9 10.76 -12.86 -22.61
CA THR A 9 11.01 -11.99 -21.45
C THR A 9 12.36 -12.30 -20.82
N GLY A 10 13.12 -11.26 -20.46
CA GLY A 10 14.30 -11.30 -19.60
C GLY A 10 13.99 -10.63 -18.27
N LEU A 11 14.30 -11.32 -17.17
CA LEU A 11 14.19 -10.86 -15.78
C LEU A 11 15.60 -10.83 -15.19
N VAL A 12 16.07 -9.67 -14.74
CA VAL A 12 17.34 -9.52 -14.02
C VAL A 12 17.04 -9.10 -12.58
N LEU A 13 17.40 -9.94 -11.61
CA LEU A 13 17.22 -9.71 -10.17
C LEU A 13 18.57 -9.44 -9.50
N ALA A 14 18.73 -8.35 -8.73
CA ALA A 14 19.90 -8.13 -7.87
C ALA A 14 19.47 -7.65 -6.48
N ALA A 15 20.12 -8.13 -5.41
CA ALA A 15 19.83 -7.77 -4.02
C ALA A 15 20.99 -7.02 -3.36
N ALA A 16 20.69 -6.01 -2.53
CA ALA A 16 21.69 -5.29 -1.74
C ALA A 16 21.11 -4.81 -0.39
N ALA A 17 21.91 -4.88 0.68
CA ALA A 17 21.51 -4.58 2.06
C ALA A 17 21.81 -3.12 2.49
N LEU A 18 20.89 -2.48 3.24
CA LEU A 18 21.07 -1.17 3.88
C LEU A 18 20.31 -0.96 5.21
N CYS A 19 20.96 -0.28 6.15
CA CYS A 19 20.48 0.00 7.50
C CYS A 19 20.24 1.50 7.77
N ALA A 20 19.16 1.78 8.50
CA ALA A 20 18.84 2.96 9.33
C ALA A 20 18.44 4.34 8.70
N TRP A 21 17.28 4.75 9.18
CA TRP A 21 16.50 6.00 9.04
C TRP A 21 17.10 7.12 9.91
N HIS A 22 17.18 8.35 9.41
CA HIS A 22 17.23 9.54 10.29
C HIS A 22 16.36 10.67 9.76
N LYS A 23 15.64 11.29 10.70
CA LYS A 23 14.72 12.42 10.51
C LYS A 23 15.53 13.66 10.09
N SER A 24 15.17 14.26 8.95
CA SER A 24 15.57 15.64 8.66
C SER A 24 14.55 16.59 9.28
N SER A 25 15.00 17.31 10.30
CA SER A 25 14.30 18.44 10.91
C SER A 25 14.71 19.72 10.19
N VAL A 26 13.83 20.23 9.33
CA VAL A 26 13.81 21.64 8.96
C VAL A 26 12.51 22.21 9.52
N ALA A 27 12.61 22.85 10.68
CA ALA A 27 11.52 23.53 11.35
C ALA A 27 11.47 24.99 10.89
N LEU A 28 10.49 25.29 10.04
CA LEU A 28 9.78 26.57 10.07
C LEU A 28 8.32 26.19 10.31
N THR A 29 7.96 26.09 11.60
CA THR A 29 6.75 25.42 12.10
C THR A 29 5.52 26.30 11.91
N VAL A 30 4.84 26.16 10.77
CA VAL A 30 3.40 26.42 10.74
C VAL A 30 2.75 25.28 11.54
N PRO A 31 1.99 25.56 12.62
CA PRO A 31 1.37 24.51 13.42
C PRO A 31 0.37 23.73 12.56
N ARG A 32 0.66 22.45 12.31
CA ARG A 32 -0.26 21.57 11.58
C ARG A 32 -1.40 21.18 12.52
N ARG A 33 -2.51 21.91 12.43
CA ARG A 33 -3.70 21.67 13.27
C ARG A 33 -4.63 20.66 12.61
N VAL A 34 -5.10 19.67 13.37
CA VAL A 34 -5.96 18.59 12.87
C VAL A 34 -7.17 18.37 13.77
N LEU A 35 -8.35 18.29 13.18
CA LEU A 35 -9.58 17.90 13.88
C LEU A 35 -9.74 16.38 13.81
N VAL A 36 -9.94 15.72 14.96
CA VAL A 36 -10.30 14.29 15.03
C VAL A 36 -11.65 14.15 15.72
N THR A 37 -12.69 13.78 14.97
CA THR A 37 -14.03 13.55 15.57
C THR A 37 -14.09 12.20 16.29
N GLY A 38 -14.86 12.11 17.38
CA GLY A 38 -14.92 10.90 18.20
C GLY A 38 -13.59 10.56 18.88
N GLY A 39 -12.79 11.57 19.21
CA GLY A 39 -11.44 11.41 19.74
C GLY A 39 -11.37 10.95 21.21
N ASN A 40 -12.49 10.80 21.90
CA ASN A 40 -12.49 10.43 23.32
C ASN A 40 -12.29 8.93 23.61
N LYS A 41 -12.37 8.04 22.60
CA LYS A 41 -12.19 6.59 22.80
C LYS A 41 -11.72 5.86 21.54
N GLY A 42 -11.39 4.57 21.70
CA GLY A 42 -11.03 3.67 20.60
C GLY A 42 -9.93 4.20 19.68
N ILE A 43 -10.12 4.02 18.37
CA ILE A 43 -9.19 4.49 17.33
C ILE A 43 -9.03 6.02 17.37
N GLY A 44 -10.10 6.77 17.64
CA GLY A 44 -10.04 8.24 17.71
C GLY A 44 -9.11 8.75 18.80
N LYS A 45 -9.16 8.16 20.00
CA LYS A 45 -8.22 8.48 21.09
C LYS A 45 -6.79 8.11 20.73
N ALA A 46 -6.62 6.93 20.10
CA ALA A 46 -5.31 6.49 19.64
C ALA A 46 -4.74 7.43 18.56
N LEU A 47 -5.56 7.91 17.63
CA LEU A 47 -5.18 8.92 16.63
C LEU A 47 -4.74 10.21 17.29
N CYS A 48 -5.53 10.74 18.23
CA CYS A 48 -5.18 11.96 18.95
C CYS A 48 -3.82 11.82 19.67
N LYS A 49 -3.59 10.70 20.34
CA LYS A 49 -2.30 10.39 20.97
C LYS A 49 -1.17 10.35 19.95
N GLN A 50 -1.30 9.57 18.88
CA GLN A 50 -0.24 9.41 17.88
C GLN A 50 0.10 10.74 17.19
N LEU A 51 -0.91 11.51 16.80
CA LEU A 51 -0.73 12.78 16.11
C LEU A 51 -0.05 13.83 17.00
N ALA A 52 -0.48 13.98 18.26
CA ALA A 52 0.14 14.91 19.19
C ALA A 52 1.54 14.43 19.62
N VAL A 53 1.68 13.18 20.07
CA VAL A 53 2.92 12.70 20.69
C VAL A 53 4.01 12.39 19.66
N ASN A 54 3.66 11.72 18.56
CA ASN A 54 4.65 11.16 17.62
C ASN A 54 4.85 12.01 16.37
N HIS A 55 3.89 12.89 16.04
CA HIS A 55 3.90 13.67 14.81
C HIS A 55 3.87 15.19 15.01
N GLY A 56 3.77 15.68 16.25
CA GLY A 56 3.86 17.10 16.58
C GLY A 56 2.68 17.94 16.10
N PHE A 57 1.52 17.33 15.87
CA PHE A 57 0.31 18.04 15.44
C PHE A 57 -0.37 18.73 16.61
N HIS A 58 -0.97 19.89 16.34
CA HIS A 58 -1.96 20.44 17.26
C HIS A 58 -3.30 19.73 17.01
N VAL A 59 -3.74 18.90 17.94
CA VAL A 59 -4.94 18.07 17.82
C VAL A 59 -6.13 18.74 18.49
N LEU A 60 -7.17 19.03 17.71
CA LEU A 60 -8.50 19.32 18.21
C LEU A 60 -9.22 17.97 18.43
N LEU A 61 -9.23 17.49 19.68
CA LEU A 61 -9.91 16.26 20.06
C LEU A 61 -11.42 16.55 20.12
N GLY A 62 -12.14 16.08 19.11
CA GLY A 62 -13.58 16.24 19.00
C GLY A 62 -14.32 15.25 19.90
N SER A 63 -15.18 15.73 20.78
CA SER A 63 -16.11 14.88 21.54
C SER A 63 -17.42 15.59 21.83
N ARG A 64 -18.54 14.88 21.74
CA ARG A 64 -19.85 15.40 22.14
C ARG A 64 -20.03 15.50 23.65
N ASP A 65 -19.17 14.81 24.40
CA ASP A 65 -19.26 14.68 25.85
C ASP A 65 -18.01 15.29 26.49
N GLU A 66 -18.20 16.42 27.16
CA GLU A 66 -17.10 17.19 27.71
C GLU A 66 -16.30 16.40 28.75
N ALA A 67 -16.97 15.66 29.63
CA ALA A 67 -16.31 14.89 30.68
C ALA A 67 -15.44 13.77 30.09
N ARG A 68 -15.97 13.01 29.12
CA ARG A 68 -15.20 11.96 28.43
C ARG A 68 -14.08 12.53 27.58
N GLY A 69 -14.30 13.68 26.94
CA GLY A 69 -13.27 14.40 26.20
C GLY A 69 -12.11 14.82 27.10
N LYS A 70 -12.39 15.49 28.22
CA LYS A 70 -11.38 15.89 29.21
C LYS A 70 -10.64 14.69 29.79
N ALA A 71 -11.34 13.62 30.15
CA ALA A 71 -10.72 12.39 30.65
C ALA A 71 -9.79 11.73 29.61
N ALA A 72 -10.16 11.75 28.32
CA ALA A 72 -9.32 11.22 27.26
C ALA A 72 -8.03 12.04 27.08
N ILE A 73 -8.13 13.38 27.09
CA ILE A 73 -6.98 14.29 27.06
C ILE A 73 -6.08 14.05 28.27
N GLN A 74 -6.66 14.04 29.47
CA GLN A 74 -5.91 13.85 30.72
C GLN A 74 -5.11 12.54 30.66
N SER A 75 -5.75 11.44 30.27
CA SER A 75 -5.08 10.15 30.11
C SER A 75 -3.94 10.15 29.06
N ILE A 76 -4.04 10.95 28.00
CA ILE A 76 -2.97 11.09 27.00
C ILE A 76 -1.82 11.92 27.57
N VAL A 77 -2.13 13.03 28.24
CA VAL A 77 -1.17 13.98 28.81
C VAL A 77 -0.45 13.38 30.02
N ASP A 78 -1.13 12.66 30.91
CA ASP A 78 -0.51 11.97 32.05
C ASP A 78 0.55 10.97 31.60
N ALA A 79 0.26 10.25 30.51
CA ALA A 79 1.21 9.31 29.92
C ALA A 79 2.29 10.01 29.07
N ASN A 80 2.07 11.26 28.64
CA ASN A 80 2.95 12.00 27.72
C ASN A 80 2.93 13.52 28.01
N PRO A 81 3.52 14.00 29.12
CA PRO A 81 3.34 15.39 29.56
C PRO A 81 3.75 16.45 28.54
N ALA A 82 4.71 16.13 27.66
CA ALA A 82 5.19 17.01 26.60
C ALA A 82 4.12 17.40 25.55
N CYS A 83 3.03 16.64 25.42
CA CYS A 83 1.97 16.94 24.44
C CYS A 83 0.85 17.83 25.00
N LYS A 84 0.94 18.31 26.26
CA LYS A 84 -0.13 19.08 26.93
C LYS A 84 -0.62 20.29 26.13
N GLU A 85 0.28 21.01 25.47
CA GLU A 85 -0.06 22.20 24.65
C GLU A 85 -0.47 21.84 23.22
N GLN A 86 -0.33 20.58 22.82
CA GLN A 86 -0.60 20.08 21.48
C GLN A 86 -1.97 19.42 21.35
N ILE A 87 -2.75 19.32 22.42
CA ILE A 87 -4.07 18.69 22.38
C ILE A 87 -5.08 19.52 23.16
N GLU A 88 -6.19 19.85 22.52
CA GLU A 88 -7.29 20.59 23.14
C GLU A 88 -8.64 19.96 22.81
N LEU A 89 -9.61 20.14 23.71
CA LEU A 89 -10.95 19.62 23.54
C LEU A 89 -11.77 20.54 22.63
N LEU A 90 -12.42 19.97 21.63
CA LEU A 90 -13.47 20.63 20.85
C LEU A 90 -14.79 19.91 21.12
N ILE A 91 -15.77 20.62 21.67
CA ILE A 91 -17.12 20.08 21.84
C ILE A 91 -17.79 20.03 20.47
N ILE A 92 -18.07 18.81 20.00
CA ILE A 92 -18.69 18.60 18.69
C ILE A 92 -19.49 17.29 18.70
N ASP A 93 -20.79 17.42 18.46
CA ASP A 93 -21.69 16.31 18.15
C ASP A 93 -21.97 16.27 16.64
N THR A 94 -21.42 15.28 15.95
CA THR A 94 -21.50 15.18 14.49
C THR A 94 -22.92 14.88 13.99
N SER A 95 -23.83 14.45 14.86
CA SER A 95 -25.26 14.30 14.53
C SER A 95 -26.05 15.60 14.58
N SER A 96 -25.48 16.71 15.03
CA SER A 96 -26.18 17.99 15.24
C SER A 96 -25.59 19.12 14.40
N ASP A 97 -26.39 19.70 13.50
CA ASP A 97 -25.97 20.86 12.69
C ASP A 97 -25.55 22.04 13.56
N ALA A 98 -26.32 22.35 14.61
CA ALA A 98 -26.02 23.43 15.54
C ALA A 98 -24.71 23.20 16.29
N SER A 99 -24.44 21.96 16.73
CA SER A 99 -23.19 21.64 17.42
C SER A 99 -21.98 21.77 16.49
N VAL A 100 -22.07 21.24 15.27
CA VAL A 100 -20.99 21.33 14.27
C VAL A 100 -20.72 22.78 13.86
N ALA A 101 -21.77 23.58 13.63
CA ALA A 101 -21.64 25.00 13.29
C ALA A 101 -20.98 25.80 14.43
N ALA A 102 -21.39 25.56 15.69
CA ALA A 102 -20.77 26.20 16.85
C ALA A 102 -19.29 25.82 17.01
N ALA A 103 -18.96 24.54 16.77
CA ALA A 103 -17.58 24.06 16.81
C ALA A 103 -16.71 24.71 15.71
N ALA A 104 -17.22 24.81 14.48
CA ALA A 104 -16.53 25.48 13.38
C ALA A 104 -16.32 26.97 13.65
N ALA A 105 -17.33 27.66 14.17
CA ALA A 105 -17.24 29.06 14.57
C ALA A 105 -16.19 29.28 15.68
N CYS A 106 -16.11 28.37 16.66
CA CYS A 106 -15.09 28.41 17.71
C CYS A 106 -13.66 28.30 17.12
N VAL A 107 -13.44 27.35 16.21
CA VAL A 107 -12.14 27.17 15.54
C VAL A 107 -11.81 28.37 14.64
N ALA A 108 -12.79 28.89 13.90
CA ALA A 108 -12.63 30.08 13.07
C ALA A 108 -12.29 31.33 13.90
N ALA A 109 -12.96 31.53 15.04
CA ALA A 109 -12.66 32.65 15.94
C ALA A 109 -11.25 32.57 16.53
N LYS A 110 -10.76 31.35 16.79
CA LYS A 110 -9.46 31.14 17.43
C LYS A 110 -8.28 31.14 16.45
N PHE A 111 -8.48 30.62 15.24
CA PHE A 111 -7.38 30.37 14.28
C PHE A 111 -7.64 30.92 12.88
N GLY A 112 -8.81 31.48 12.60
CA GLY A 112 -9.24 31.85 11.24
C GLY A 112 -8.43 32.98 10.59
N THR A 113 -7.66 33.74 11.37
CA THR A 113 -6.71 34.75 10.87
C THR A 113 -5.36 34.17 10.47
N GLU A 114 -5.07 32.91 10.83
CA GLU A 114 -3.85 32.22 10.44
C GLU A 114 -3.90 31.85 8.95
N THR A 115 -2.73 31.78 8.30
CA THR A 115 -2.63 31.37 6.88
C THR A 115 -3.08 29.92 6.64
N GLN A 116 -3.05 29.09 7.70
CA GLN A 116 -3.49 27.69 7.68
C GLN A 116 -4.23 27.36 8.98
N PRO A 117 -5.49 27.82 9.15
CA PRO A 117 -6.26 27.61 10.39
C PRO A 117 -6.42 26.13 10.73
N LEU A 118 -6.57 25.29 9.70
CA LEU A 118 -6.65 23.86 9.81
C LEU A 118 -5.88 23.17 8.67
N TYR A 119 -5.05 22.19 9.03
CA TYR A 119 -4.35 21.35 8.07
C TYR A 119 -5.21 20.16 7.62
N GLY A 120 -5.95 19.53 8.53
CA GLY A 120 -6.78 18.40 8.15
C GLY A 120 -7.93 18.06 9.09
N ILE A 121 -8.83 17.24 8.57
CA ILE A 121 -10.01 16.71 9.26
C ILE A 121 -9.94 15.18 9.20
N ILE A 122 -10.09 14.51 10.33
CA ILE A 122 -10.32 13.08 10.41
C ILE A 122 -11.74 12.84 10.95
N ASN A 123 -12.62 12.45 10.04
CA ASN A 123 -13.98 12.05 10.35
C ASN A 123 -14.00 10.61 10.87
N ASN A 124 -13.65 10.44 12.15
CA ASN A 124 -13.54 9.14 12.83
C ASN A 124 -14.76 8.79 13.69
N ALA A 125 -15.58 9.76 14.10
CA ALA A 125 -16.79 9.49 14.86
C ALA A 125 -17.67 8.46 14.15
N GLY A 126 -18.14 7.45 14.89
CA GLY A 126 -18.96 6.40 14.31
C GLY A 126 -19.74 5.58 15.33
N LEU A 127 -20.86 5.02 14.88
CA LEU A 127 -21.69 4.04 15.56
C LEU A 127 -21.51 2.66 14.93
N GLY A 128 -21.60 1.61 15.75
CA GLY A 128 -21.47 0.21 15.36
C GLY A 128 -22.80 -0.48 15.05
N PHE A 129 -22.81 -1.82 15.12
CA PHE A 129 -23.90 -2.68 14.63
C PHE A 129 -25.22 -2.65 15.42
N THR A 130 -25.24 -2.07 16.63
CA THR A 130 -26.41 -2.14 17.53
C THR A 130 -27.36 -0.95 17.42
N HIS A 131 -27.18 -0.10 16.41
CA HIS A 131 -27.92 1.16 16.26
C HIS A 131 -28.93 1.09 15.12
N THR A 132 -29.94 1.96 15.16
CA THR A 132 -30.94 2.05 14.10
C THR A 132 -30.32 2.56 12.80
N MET A 133 -30.99 2.34 11.66
CA MET A 133 -30.57 2.89 10.37
C MET A 133 -30.42 4.42 10.44
N ALA A 134 -31.40 5.12 11.01
CA ALA A 134 -31.40 6.57 11.16
C ALA A 134 -30.22 7.07 12.01
N ASP A 135 -30.01 6.50 13.20
CA ASP A 135 -28.90 6.91 14.08
C ASP A 135 -27.53 6.64 13.43
N THR A 136 -27.39 5.48 12.79
CA THR A 136 -26.15 5.07 12.14
C THR A 136 -25.82 6.01 10.99
N LEU A 137 -26.78 6.33 10.13
CA LEU A 137 -26.57 7.27 9.01
C LEU A 137 -26.32 8.70 9.51
N ALA A 138 -27.02 9.14 10.56
CA ALA A 138 -26.86 10.47 11.14
C ALA A 138 -25.41 10.74 11.59
N VAL A 139 -24.73 9.73 12.12
CA VAL A 139 -23.34 9.84 12.58
C VAL A 139 -22.34 9.42 11.50
N ASN A 140 -22.52 8.26 10.85
CA ASN A 140 -21.49 7.66 9.99
C ASN A 140 -21.44 8.25 8.57
N ALA A 141 -22.53 8.87 8.08
CA ALA A 141 -22.60 9.40 6.72
C ALA A 141 -22.92 10.90 6.71
N TYR A 142 -24.04 11.32 7.32
CA TYR A 142 -24.38 12.74 7.45
C TYR A 142 -23.39 13.48 8.35
N GLY A 143 -22.84 12.83 9.37
CA GLY A 143 -21.85 13.44 10.27
C GLY A 143 -20.60 13.97 9.53
N PRO A 144 -19.88 13.12 8.78
CA PRO A 144 -18.79 13.57 7.91
C PRO A 144 -19.18 14.69 6.96
N LYS A 145 -20.38 14.64 6.37
CA LYS A 145 -20.89 15.73 5.51
C LYS A 145 -21.02 17.05 6.28
N ARG A 146 -21.72 17.07 7.41
CA ARG A 146 -21.89 18.28 8.24
C ARG A 146 -20.54 18.88 8.64
N VAL A 147 -19.62 18.03 9.10
CA VAL A 147 -18.28 18.46 9.50
C VAL A 147 -17.52 19.05 8.32
N CYS A 148 -17.51 18.37 7.17
CA CYS A 148 -16.85 18.90 5.98
C CYS A 148 -17.48 20.23 5.52
N ASP A 149 -18.81 20.32 5.41
CA ASP A 149 -19.48 21.56 4.99
C ASP A 149 -19.09 22.76 5.88
N ALA A 150 -18.94 22.55 7.19
CA ALA A 150 -18.61 23.61 8.14
C ALA A 150 -17.10 23.91 8.24
N PHE A 151 -16.22 22.92 8.10
CA PHE A 151 -14.78 23.07 8.36
C PHE A 151 -13.92 23.17 7.10
N LEU A 152 -14.42 22.78 5.92
CA LEU A 152 -13.67 22.93 4.66
C LEU A 152 -13.19 24.36 4.38
N PRO A 153 -13.98 25.43 4.68
CA PRO A 153 -13.49 26.81 4.50
C PRO A 153 -12.28 27.16 5.36
N LEU A 154 -12.00 26.39 6.42
CA LEU A 154 -10.85 26.59 7.31
C LEU A 154 -9.62 25.79 6.89
N LEU A 155 -9.76 24.87 5.93
CA LEU A 155 -8.63 24.10 5.41
C LEU A 155 -7.75 24.93 4.48
N CYS A 156 -6.45 24.68 4.53
CA CYS A 156 -5.53 25.20 3.53
C CYS A 156 -5.91 24.68 2.13
N ALA A 157 -6.19 25.60 1.19
CA ALA A 157 -6.71 25.24 -0.13
C ALA A 157 -5.78 24.34 -0.97
N SER A 158 -4.47 24.33 -0.72
CA SER A 158 -3.48 23.58 -1.51
C SER A 158 -2.91 22.34 -0.82
N THR A 159 -3.02 22.25 0.51
CA THR A 159 -2.44 21.14 1.29
C THR A 159 -3.44 20.48 2.23
N GLY A 160 -4.68 20.96 2.27
CA GLY A 160 -5.71 20.50 3.18
C GLY A 160 -6.11 19.05 2.93
N ARG A 161 -6.31 18.31 4.02
CA ARG A 161 -6.56 16.86 3.99
C ARG A 161 -7.88 16.52 4.68
N VAL A 162 -8.65 15.63 4.08
CA VAL A 162 -9.82 15.02 4.73
C VAL A 162 -9.66 13.50 4.72
N VAL A 163 -9.80 12.89 5.88
CA VAL A 163 -9.73 11.44 6.06
C VAL A 163 -11.04 10.95 6.65
N ASN A 164 -11.81 10.21 5.87
CA ASN A 164 -13.08 9.61 6.30
C ASN A 164 -12.85 8.18 6.80
N THR A 165 -13.19 7.89 8.05
CA THR A 165 -13.03 6.52 8.59
C THR A 165 -14.20 5.64 8.12
N ALA A 166 -13.99 4.94 7.01
CA ALA A 166 -14.90 3.98 6.41
C ALA A 166 -14.77 2.58 7.07
N SER A 167 -15.00 1.52 6.31
CA SER A 167 -14.85 0.12 6.74
C SER A 167 -14.90 -0.80 5.52
N ALA A 168 -14.22 -1.94 5.59
CA ALA A 168 -14.41 -3.04 4.63
C ALA A 168 -15.89 -3.48 4.51
N SER A 169 -16.71 -3.23 5.54
CA SER A 169 -18.17 -3.45 5.51
C SER A 169 -18.88 -2.66 4.40
N GLY A 170 -18.35 -1.51 3.98
CA GLY A 170 -18.89 -0.72 2.88
C GLY A 170 -18.84 -1.46 1.55
N PRO A 171 -17.64 -1.82 1.05
CA PRO A 171 -17.52 -2.64 -0.15
C PRO A 171 -18.25 -4.00 -0.06
N MET A 172 -18.21 -4.66 1.11
CA MET A 172 -18.96 -5.92 1.31
C MET A 172 -20.47 -5.73 1.20
N PHE A 173 -21.00 -4.61 1.68
CA PHE A 173 -22.40 -4.25 1.48
C PHE A 173 -22.71 -4.07 0.00
N VAL A 174 -21.91 -3.27 -0.72
CA VAL A 174 -22.10 -2.99 -2.15
C VAL A 174 -22.14 -4.29 -2.96
N ALA A 175 -21.20 -5.21 -2.70
CA ALA A 175 -21.13 -6.50 -3.38
C ALA A 175 -22.42 -7.34 -3.26
N ARG A 176 -23.15 -7.21 -2.14
CA ARG A 176 -24.39 -7.97 -1.85
C ARG A 176 -25.67 -7.17 -2.12
N SER A 177 -25.55 -5.91 -2.52
CA SER A 177 -26.68 -4.99 -2.67
C SER A 177 -27.45 -5.20 -3.99
N SER A 178 -28.52 -4.44 -4.23
CA SER A 178 -29.22 -4.47 -5.53
C SER A 178 -28.46 -3.72 -6.62
N ASP A 179 -28.82 -3.91 -7.89
CA ASP A 179 -28.20 -3.18 -9.01
C ASP A 179 -28.29 -1.67 -8.85
N LYS A 180 -29.44 -1.15 -8.39
CA LYS A 180 -29.63 0.28 -8.08
C LYS A 180 -28.58 0.78 -7.07
N HIS A 181 -28.40 0.06 -5.96
CA HIS A 181 -27.43 0.44 -4.93
C HIS A 181 -26.00 0.35 -5.46
N ARG A 182 -25.64 -0.73 -6.16
CA ARG A 182 -24.32 -0.88 -6.78
C ARG A 182 -24.02 0.28 -7.71
N GLN A 183 -24.91 0.53 -8.67
CA GLN A 183 -24.73 1.58 -9.67
C GLN A 183 -24.45 2.93 -9.02
N ILE A 184 -25.29 3.38 -8.08
CA ILE A 184 -25.11 4.68 -7.43
C ILE A 184 -23.87 4.69 -6.50
N LEU A 185 -23.68 3.65 -5.68
CA LEU A 185 -22.61 3.62 -4.68
C LEU A 185 -21.22 3.35 -5.28
N THR A 186 -21.11 2.97 -6.56
CA THR A 186 -19.84 2.86 -7.30
C THR A 186 -19.69 3.90 -8.40
N ASP A 187 -20.71 4.72 -8.67
CA ASP A 187 -20.64 5.76 -9.69
C ASP A 187 -19.51 6.77 -9.36
N PRO A 188 -18.57 7.02 -10.29
CA PRO A 188 -17.54 8.04 -10.13
C PRO A 188 -18.11 9.47 -10.09
N ASP A 189 -19.27 9.70 -10.73
CA ASP A 189 -19.92 10.99 -10.86
C ASP A 189 -21.10 11.18 -9.90
N VAL A 190 -21.24 10.27 -8.92
CA VAL A 190 -22.29 10.31 -7.91
C VAL A 190 -22.42 11.69 -7.27
N SER A 191 -23.66 12.16 -7.13
CA SER A 191 -24.03 13.39 -6.43
C SER A 191 -24.42 13.13 -4.99
N TRP A 192 -24.40 14.16 -4.14
CA TRP A 192 -24.88 14.02 -2.77
C TRP A 192 -26.38 13.66 -2.74
N GLU A 193 -27.16 14.27 -3.63
CA GLU A 193 -28.60 14.10 -3.73
C GLU A 193 -28.98 12.64 -3.99
N GLN A 194 -28.24 11.96 -4.88
CA GLN A 194 -28.43 10.51 -5.13
C GLN A 194 -28.08 9.65 -3.91
N ILE A 195 -27.02 9.99 -3.18
CA ILE A 195 -26.63 9.27 -1.94
C ILE A 195 -27.70 9.50 -0.86
N GLU A 196 -28.17 10.74 -0.73
CA GLU A 196 -29.18 11.15 0.24
C GLU A 196 -30.53 10.49 -0.03
N GLU A 197 -30.95 10.37 -1.29
CA GLU A 197 -32.15 9.64 -1.68
C GLU A 197 -32.08 8.16 -1.26
N LEU A 198 -30.95 7.47 -1.51
CA LEU A 198 -30.74 6.10 -1.03
C LEU A 198 -30.82 5.99 0.49
N MET A 199 -30.22 6.94 1.22
CA MET A 199 -30.25 6.97 2.67
C MET A 199 -31.68 7.17 3.20
N ASN A 200 -32.44 8.08 2.60
CA ASN A 200 -33.83 8.35 2.97
C ASN A 200 -34.74 7.14 2.70
N GLU A 201 -34.55 6.46 1.56
CA GLU A 201 -35.23 5.21 1.25
C GLU A 201 -34.92 4.12 2.30
N ALA A 202 -33.65 3.97 2.69
CA ALA A 202 -33.22 2.99 3.68
C ALA A 202 -33.81 3.26 5.07
N VAL A 203 -33.93 4.53 5.48
CA VAL A 203 -34.60 4.91 6.73
C VAL A 203 -36.10 4.62 6.66
N ALA A 204 -36.75 4.95 5.56
CA ALA A 204 -38.19 4.73 5.39
C ALA A 204 -38.55 3.23 5.31
N LYS A 205 -37.69 2.41 4.70
CA LYS A 205 -37.93 0.98 4.45
C LYS A 205 -36.64 0.15 4.62
N PRO A 206 -36.21 -0.13 5.87
CA PRO A 206 -34.91 -0.76 6.16
C PRO A 206 -34.79 -2.27 5.82
N LYS A 207 -35.57 -2.80 4.86
CA LYS A 207 -35.74 -4.24 4.51
C LYS A 207 -34.46 -5.09 4.64
N GLY A 208 -34.21 -5.69 5.81
CA GLY A 208 -33.05 -6.57 6.06
C GLY A 208 -31.68 -5.93 5.81
N MET A 209 -31.62 -4.60 5.69
CA MET A 209 -30.42 -3.87 5.33
C MET A 209 -29.56 -3.65 6.58
N GLU A 210 -28.32 -4.13 6.55
CA GLU A 210 -27.36 -3.96 7.66
C GLU A 210 -26.91 -2.48 7.72
N PRO A 211 -27.24 -1.71 8.78
CA PRO A 211 -27.01 -0.27 8.84
C PRO A 211 -25.55 0.15 8.73
N TYR A 212 -24.65 -0.59 9.38
CA TYR A 212 -23.25 -0.20 9.46
C TYR A 212 -22.58 -0.26 8.09
N GLY A 213 -22.65 -1.40 7.41
CA GLY A 213 -22.12 -1.60 6.06
C GLY A 213 -22.70 -0.61 5.06
N PHE A 214 -24.02 -0.40 5.07
CA PHE A 214 -24.65 0.60 4.21
C PHE A 214 -24.12 2.01 4.47
N SER A 215 -24.05 2.43 5.74
CA SER A 215 -23.53 3.77 6.09
C SER A 215 -22.09 3.99 5.63
N LYS A 216 -21.25 2.95 5.67
CA LYS A 216 -19.85 3.00 5.22
C LYS A 216 -19.73 3.01 3.70
N ALA A 217 -20.65 2.34 2.99
CA ALA A 217 -20.75 2.44 1.53
C ALA A 217 -21.16 3.87 1.10
N CYS A 218 -22.15 4.47 1.76
CA CYS A 218 -22.54 5.87 1.53
C CYS A 218 -21.38 6.83 1.82
N LEU A 219 -20.60 6.60 2.88
CA LEU A 219 -19.42 7.41 3.20
C LEU A 219 -18.34 7.32 2.11
N ASN A 220 -18.12 6.14 1.52
CA ASN A 220 -17.19 5.98 0.40
C ASN A 220 -17.68 6.74 -0.85
N ALA A 221 -18.97 6.66 -1.17
CA ALA A 221 -19.56 7.44 -2.25
C ALA A 221 -19.45 8.95 -2.01
N TYR A 222 -19.73 9.41 -0.78
CA TYR A 222 -19.57 10.80 -0.38
C TYR A 222 -18.12 11.28 -0.50
N THR A 223 -17.15 10.43 -0.16
CA THR A 223 -15.72 10.73 -0.28
C THR A 223 -15.33 11.04 -1.73
N ARG A 224 -15.80 10.23 -2.69
CA ARG A 224 -15.59 10.49 -4.13
C ARG A 224 -16.23 11.79 -4.59
N PHE A 225 -17.50 12.00 -4.24
CA PHE A 225 -18.21 13.24 -4.53
C PHE A 225 -17.44 14.46 -4.00
N LEU A 226 -16.99 14.40 -2.75
CA LEU A 226 -16.31 15.51 -2.10
C LEU A 226 -14.94 15.80 -2.73
N ALA A 227 -14.16 14.75 -3.02
CA ALA A 227 -12.88 14.86 -3.73
C ALA A 227 -13.04 15.55 -5.10
N ARG A 228 -14.06 15.15 -5.87
CA ARG A 228 -14.39 15.77 -7.17
C ARG A 228 -14.79 17.24 -7.03
N LYS A 229 -15.55 17.58 -6.00
CA LYS A 229 -15.98 18.97 -5.73
C LYS A 229 -14.83 19.86 -5.27
N HIS A 230 -13.80 19.29 -4.65
CA HIS A 230 -12.65 20.01 -4.10
C HIS A 230 -11.32 19.46 -4.64
N PRO A 231 -11.01 19.62 -5.94
CA PRO A 231 -9.85 18.99 -6.58
C PRO A 231 -8.49 19.48 -6.07
N LYS A 232 -8.45 20.59 -5.32
CA LYS A 232 -7.22 21.11 -4.69
C LYS A 232 -6.95 20.50 -3.30
N LEU A 233 -7.92 19.80 -2.73
CA LEU A 233 -7.81 19.10 -1.45
C LEU A 233 -7.57 17.61 -1.68
N ILE A 234 -6.94 16.96 -0.71
CA ILE A 234 -6.73 15.51 -0.74
C ILE A 234 -7.68 14.86 0.24
N ILE A 235 -8.67 14.15 -0.30
CA ILE A 235 -9.84 13.67 0.42
C ILE A 235 -9.95 12.18 0.18
N ASN A 236 -9.72 11.36 1.21
CA ASN A 236 -9.73 9.91 1.07
C ASN A 236 -10.51 9.25 2.20
N SER A 237 -10.95 8.02 1.99
CA SER A 237 -11.54 7.19 3.03
C SER A 237 -10.58 6.05 3.40
N VAL A 238 -10.70 5.53 4.63
CA VAL A 238 -9.82 4.46 5.12
C VAL A 238 -10.61 3.36 5.80
N SER A 239 -10.14 2.12 5.66
CA SER A 239 -10.57 1.00 6.51
C SER A 239 -9.52 0.74 7.59
N PRO A 240 -9.80 0.98 8.88
CA PRO A 240 -8.81 0.85 9.95
C PRO A 240 -8.44 -0.60 10.28
N GLY A 241 -9.14 -1.58 9.68
CA GLY A 241 -8.98 -3.01 9.97
C GLY A 241 -9.86 -3.49 11.13
N PHE A 242 -9.71 -4.77 11.49
CA PHE A 242 -10.48 -5.40 12.57
C PHE A 242 -9.80 -5.16 13.93
N ILE A 243 -10.11 -4.01 14.52
CA ILE A 243 -9.45 -3.44 15.71
C ILE A 243 -10.31 -3.65 16.94
N ASP A 244 -9.72 -4.06 18.07
CA ASP A 244 -10.41 -4.19 19.36
C ASP A 244 -10.85 -2.83 19.90
N THR A 245 -12.15 -2.57 19.78
CA THR A 245 -12.83 -1.34 20.21
C THR A 245 -14.20 -1.70 20.74
N ASP A 246 -14.94 -0.73 21.29
CA ASP A 246 -16.33 -0.96 21.72
C ASP A 246 -17.24 -1.55 20.62
N ILE A 247 -16.96 -1.26 19.34
CA ILE A 247 -17.77 -1.75 18.20
C ILE A 247 -17.54 -3.25 17.94
N THR A 248 -16.33 -3.74 18.19
CA THR A 248 -15.85 -5.09 17.84
C THR A 248 -15.58 -5.96 19.06
N ARG A 249 -15.83 -5.42 20.28
CA ARG A 249 -15.60 -6.13 21.53
C ARG A 249 -16.38 -7.43 21.55
N GLY A 250 -15.69 -8.53 21.85
CA GLY A 250 -16.29 -9.87 21.87
C GLY A 250 -16.48 -10.50 20.48
N MET A 251 -16.08 -9.83 19.38
CA MET A 251 -16.15 -10.36 18.01
C MET A 251 -14.83 -10.99 17.53
N GLY A 252 -13.82 -11.12 18.40
CA GLY A 252 -12.53 -11.74 18.08
C GLY A 252 -11.50 -10.82 17.43
N ALA A 253 -11.64 -9.50 17.56
CA ALA A 253 -10.63 -8.55 17.11
C ALA A 253 -9.36 -8.65 17.98
N THR A 254 -8.20 -8.82 17.34
CA THR A 254 -6.91 -9.02 18.03
C THR A 254 -5.96 -7.83 17.91
N LYS A 255 -6.22 -6.92 16.96
CA LYS A 255 -5.39 -5.73 16.71
C LYS A 255 -5.77 -4.61 17.64
N ARG A 256 -4.79 -3.89 18.18
CA ARG A 256 -5.02 -2.83 19.14
C ARG A 256 -5.42 -1.49 18.48
N PRO A 257 -6.06 -0.56 19.20
CA PRO A 257 -6.43 0.76 18.67
C PRO A 257 -5.30 1.56 18.02
N ASP A 258 -4.06 1.46 18.49
CA ASP A 258 -2.89 2.10 17.90
C ASP A 258 -2.60 1.60 16.48
N GLU A 259 -2.82 0.32 16.21
CA GLU A 259 -2.62 -0.26 14.87
C GLU A 259 -3.66 0.23 13.86
N GLY A 260 -4.88 0.51 14.32
CA GLY A 260 -5.96 1.06 13.51
C GLY A 260 -5.73 2.49 13.01
N THR A 261 -4.75 3.19 13.58
CA THR A 261 -4.44 4.59 13.21
C THR A 261 -3.62 4.70 11.92
N LYS A 262 -2.90 3.64 11.53
CA LYS A 262 -1.86 3.68 10.48
C LYS A 262 -2.39 4.19 9.14
N ALA A 263 -3.54 3.67 8.68
CA ALA A 263 -4.13 4.08 7.40
C ALA A 263 -4.57 5.55 7.40
N ALA A 264 -5.18 6.01 8.50
CA ALA A 264 -5.61 7.40 8.63
C ALA A 264 -4.42 8.36 8.70
N ILE A 265 -3.36 8.00 9.44
CA ILE A 265 -2.12 8.78 9.51
C ILE A 265 -1.42 8.84 8.15
N PHE A 266 -1.39 7.73 7.41
CA PHE A 266 -0.87 7.69 6.03
C PHE A 266 -1.66 8.61 5.11
N CYS A 267 -3.00 8.57 5.12
CA CYS A 267 -3.80 9.45 4.26
C CYS A 267 -3.68 10.94 4.66
N LEU A 268 -3.40 11.22 5.93
CA LEU A 268 -3.24 12.58 6.45
C LEU A 268 -1.89 13.21 6.05
N MET A 269 -0.79 12.44 6.03
CA MET A 269 0.57 12.98 5.92
C MET A 269 1.42 12.37 4.81
N GLY A 270 1.06 11.17 4.34
CA GLY A 270 1.79 10.44 3.31
C GLY A 270 1.59 11.01 1.92
N ASP A 271 2.41 10.53 1.00
CA ASP A 271 2.25 10.80 -0.42
C ASP A 271 1.17 9.88 -0.99
N VAL A 272 -0.05 10.40 -1.07
CA VAL A 272 -1.21 9.64 -1.56
C VAL A 272 -1.34 9.92 -3.06
N LYS A 273 -1.24 8.87 -3.88
CA LYS A 273 -1.29 8.95 -5.35
C LYS A 273 -2.64 9.44 -5.94
N GLY A 274 -3.60 9.86 -5.10
CA GLY A 274 -4.92 10.31 -5.55
C GLY A 274 -5.84 10.84 -4.44
N SER A 275 -6.99 11.38 -4.87
CA SER A 275 -8.09 11.87 -4.04
C SER A 275 -9.37 11.13 -4.44
N GLY A 276 -10.23 10.79 -3.48
CA GLY A 276 -11.47 10.05 -3.69
C GLY A 276 -11.35 8.53 -3.52
N CYS A 277 -10.17 8.02 -3.13
CA CYS A 277 -9.94 6.58 -3.00
C CYS A 277 -10.26 6.09 -1.58
N GLU A 278 -10.77 4.86 -1.49
CA GLU A 278 -10.76 4.13 -0.22
C GLU A 278 -9.41 3.44 -0.07
N ALA A 279 -8.57 3.98 0.80
CA ALA A 279 -7.40 3.28 1.31
C ALA A 279 -7.85 2.19 2.31
N GLY A 280 -8.43 1.13 1.77
CA GLY A 280 -8.31 -0.20 2.34
C GLY A 280 -6.92 -0.73 2.02
N TRP A 281 -6.44 -1.73 2.75
CA TRP A 281 -5.17 -2.39 2.45
C TRP A 281 -5.22 -3.01 1.05
N SER A 282 -4.88 -2.23 0.03
CA SER A 282 -4.31 -2.76 -1.19
C SER A 282 -2.85 -3.04 -0.94
N ARG A 283 -2.36 -4.13 -1.51
CA ARG A 283 -0.97 -4.54 -1.34
C ARG A 283 -0.08 -3.40 -1.84
N PHE A 284 0.76 -2.85 -0.97
CA PHE A 284 1.70 -1.76 -1.29
C PHE A 284 1.07 -0.43 -1.77
N GLY A 285 -0.24 -0.21 -1.56
CA GLY A 285 -0.90 1.04 -1.98
C GLY A 285 -1.27 1.12 -3.46
N LEU A 286 -1.30 -0.02 -4.17
CA LEU A 286 -1.74 -0.14 -5.57
C LEU A 286 -3.28 -0.11 -5.70
N SER A 287 -3.84 0.30 -6.84
CA SER A 287 -5.25 0.01 -7.15
C SER A 287 -5.45 -1.51 -7.36
N LYS A 288 -6.69 -2.00 -7.42
CA LYS A 288 -6.91 -3.44 -7.74
C LYS A 288 -6.50 -3.79 -9.16
N GLU A 289 -6.70 -2.86 -10.10
CA GLU A 289 -6.27 -3.00 -11.49
C GLU A 289 -4.73 -3.03 -11.56
N GLU A 290 -4.07 -2.12 -10.85
CA GLU A 290 -2.60 -2.09 -10.75
C GLU A 290 -2.07 -3.35 -10.04
N GLU A 291 -2.71 -3.84 -8.99
CA GLU A 291 -2.32 -5.09 -8.33
C GLU A 291 -2.41 -6.27 -9.30
N GLY A 292 -3.46 -6.31 -10.14
CA GLY A 292 -3.61 -7.31 -11.20
C GLY A 292 -2.48 -7.24 -12.23
N GLU A 293 -2.18 -6.06 -12.77
CA GLU A 293 -1.09 -5.83 -13.73
C GLU A 293 0.28 -6.18 -13.12
N VAL A 294 0.53 -5.80 -11.87
CA VAL A 294 1.81 -6.06 -11.20
C VAL A 294 1.95 -7.54 -10.82
N ALA A 295 0.84 -8.20 -10.52
CA ALA A 295 0.81 -9.64 -10.29
C ALA A 295 1.16 -10.43 -11.56
N THR A 296 0.69 -10.02 -12.75
CA THR A 296 1.07 -10.69 -14.01
C THR A 296 2.57 -10.54 -14.33
N LEU A 297 3.21 -9.49 -13.83
CA LEU A 297 4.66 -9.30 -13.93
C LEU A 297 5.47 -10.08 -12.88
N GLY A 298 4.81 -10.81 -11.97
CA GLY A 298 5.47 -11.54 -10.88
C GLY A 298 6.16 -10.65 -9.84
N LEU A 299 5.77 -9.37 -9.76
CA LEU A 299 6.40 -8.37 -8.88
C LEU A 299 5.75 -8.26 -7.50
N ILE A 300 4.56 -8.85 -7.33
CA ILE A 300 3.87 -8.92 -6.04
C ILE A 300 4.51 -10.02 -5.19
N PHE A 301 4.84 -9.69 -3.94
CA PHE A 301 5.30 -10.66 -2.95
C PHE A 301 4.36 -10.75 -1.74
N ASP A 302 4.28 -11.95 -1.17
CA ASP A 302 3.46 -12.30 -0.02
C ASP A 302 4.26 -12.36 1.28
N ALA A 303 3.56 -12.50 2.40
CA ALA A 303 4.18 -12.81 3.68
C ALA A 303 4.99 -14.11 3.57
N PRO A 304 6.14 -14.22 4.24
CA PRO A 304 6.87 -15.48 4.28
C PRO A 304 6.05 -16.55 5.01
N GLU A 305 5.91 -17.72 4.38
CA GLU A 305 5.12 -18.83 4.91
C GLU A 305 5.97 -20.07 5.20
N THR A 306 7.15 -20.19 4.59
CA THR A 306 7.97 -21.39 4.78
C THR A 306 8.60 -21.41 6.17
N ARG A 307 8.79 -22.62 6.70
CA ARG A 307 9.37 -22.81 8.04
C ARG A 307 10.76 -22.17 8.14
N GLU A 308 11.53 -22.23 7.06
CA GLU A 308 12.88 -21.68 6.96
C GLU A 308 12.84 -20.15 7.04
N GLN A 309 11.93 -19.51 6.28
CA GLN A 309 11.78 -18.04 6.29
C GLN A 309 11.31 -17.53 7.66
N LEU A 310 10.36 -18.22 8.28
CA LEU A 310 9.85 -17.87 9.60
C LEU A 310 10.92 -18.07 10.69
N ALA A 311 11.68 -19.17 10.63
CA ALA A 311 12.78 -19.43 11.55
C ALA A 311 13.93 -18.42 11.41
N ALA A 312 14.17 -17.91 10.20
CA ALA A 312 15.12 -16.83 9.92
C ALA A 312 14.61 -15.44 10.35
N GLY A 313 13.38 -15.32 10.87
CA GLY A 313 12.82 -14.07 11.35
C GLY A 313 12.26 -13.15 10.25
N LEU A 314 12.16 -13.60 9.00
CA LEU A 314 11.72 -12.77 7.88
C LEU A 314 10.26 -12.30 8.01
N GLY A 315 9.44 -13.07 8.74
CA GLY A 315 8.04 -12.74 9.03
C GLY A 315 7.84 -11.73 10.17
N CYS A 316 8.90 -11.34 10.89
CA CYS A 316 8.77 -10.45 12.03
C CYS A 316 8.18 -9.10 11.63
N HIS A 317 7.12 -8.71 12.33
CA HIS A 317 6.40 -7.45 12.17
C HIS A 317 5.74 -7.23 10.81
N TRP A 318 5.52 -8.28 10.01
CA TRP A 318 4.86 -8.15 8.71
C TRP A 318 3.51 -7.40 8.78
N PRO A 319 3.19 -6.45 7.86
CA PRO A 319 3.99 -5.98 6.71
C PRO A 319 4.82 -4.72 7.01
N ALA A 320 5.08 -4.39 8.28
CA ALA A 320 5.70 -3.12 8.66
C ALA A 320 7.08 -2.94 8.00
N GLY A 321 7.30 -1.78 7.36
CA GLY A 321 8.55 -1.45 6.68
C GLY A 321 8.72 -2.11 5.30
N ARG A 322 7.79 -2.96 4.85
CA ARG A 322 7.85 -3.61 3.53
C ARG A 322 7.27 -2.69 2.46
N GLY A 323 7.90 -2.68 1.30
CA GLY A 323 7.50 -1.81 0.20
C GLY A 323 7.75 -2.42 -1.17
N LEU A 324 6.96 -1.97 -2.14
CA LEU A 324 7.16 -2.26 -3.55
C LEU A 324 7.21 -0.93 -4.29
N PHE A 325 8.34 -0.66 -4.93
CA PHE A 325 8.47 0.44 -5.88
C PHE A 325 8.38 -0.13 -7.30
N ILE A 326 7.69 0.59 -8.18
CA ILE A 326 7.56 0.25 -9.59
C ILE A 326 7.72 1.54 -10.38
N ALA A 327 8.66 1.56 -11.31
CA ALA A 327 8.82 2.68 -12.22
C ALA A 327 7.64 2.74 -13.20
N ASP A 328 7.31 3.94 -13.69
CA ASP A 328 6.21 4.15 -14.63
C ASP A 328 6.35 3.31 -15.91
N SER A 329 7.58 3.00 -16.32
CA SER A 329 7.87 2.12 -17.47
C SER A 329 7.48 0.66 -17.24
N ARG A 330 7.21 0.26 -15.99
CA ARG A 330 7.04 -1.13 -15.52
C ARG A 330 8.24 -2.06 -15.80
N LYS A 331 9.36 -1.50 -16.30
CA LYS A 331 10.60 -2.24 -16.61
C LYS A 331 11.59 -2.27 -15.46
N LEU A 332 11.32 -1.57 -14.38
CA LEU A 332 12.13 -1.53 -13.17
C LEU A 332 11.22 -1.55 -11.94
N ALA A 333 11.54 -2.40 -10.98
CA ALA A 333 10.89 -2.47 -9.69
C ALA A 333 11.91 -2.67 -8.56
N ALA A 334 11.51 -2.36 -7.34
CA ALA A 334 12.31 -2.63 -6.15
C ALA A 334 11.45 -3.18 -5.01
N TRP A 335 11.85 -4.32 -4.45
CA TRP A 335 11.29 -4.85 -3.22
C TRP A 335 12.09 -4.32 -2.04
N VAL A 336 11.40 -3.80 -1.05
CA VAL A 336 11.99 -3.20 0.15
C VAL A 336 11.63 -4.04 1.37
N ASN A 337 12.65 -4.45 2.13
CA ASN A 337 12.55 -5.21 3.38
C ASN A 337 11.78 -6.54 3.28
N GLN A 338 11.96 -7.28 2.18
CA GLN A 338 11.41 -8.63 2.02
C GLN A 338 12.34 -9.65 2.71
N SER A 339 13.18 -10.37 1.96
CA SER A 339 14.26 -11.21 2.48
C SER A 339 15.56 -10.42 2.63
N GLU A 340 15.71 -9.37 1.84
CA GLU A 340 16.83 -8.43 1.84
C GLU A 340 16.28 -7.00 1.99
N HIS A 341 17.15 -6.05 2.36
CA HIS A 341 16.72 -4.65 2.52
C HIS A 341 16.25 -4.05 1.19
N LEU A 342 16.94 -4.36 0.09
CA LEU A 342 16.58 -3.94 -1.26
C LEU A 342 16.80 -5.09 -2.24
N ARG A 343 15.81 -5.39 -3.08
CA ARG A 343 15.96 -6.25 -4.26
C ARG A 343 15.45 -5.51 -5.49
N LEU A 344 16.34 -5.22 -6.42
CA LEU A 344 16.04 -4.59 -7.69
C LEU A 344 15.67 -5.65 -8.73
N VAL A 345 14.68 -5.31 -9.54
CA VAL A 345 14.15 -6.16 -10.61
C VAL A 345 14.10 -5.35 -11.88
N SER A 346 14.84 -5.74 -12.91
CA SER A 346 14.77 -5.17 -14.26
C SER A 346 14.13 -6.16 -15.21
N LEU A 347 13.09 -5.70 -15.92
CA LEU A 347 12.28 -6.49 -16.84
C LEU A 347 12.50 -6.02 -18.28
N GLU A 348 12.55 -6.96 -19.22
CA GLU A 348 12.60 -6.66 -20.65
C GLU A 348 11.89 -7.74 -21.48
N ALA A 349 10.78 -7.40 -22.14
CA ALA A 349 9.97 -8.35 -22.91
C ALA A 349 10.64 -8.83 -24.20
N SER A 350 11.55 -8.05 -24.78
CA SER A 350 12.26 -8.42 -26.01
C SER A 350 13.35 -9.48 -25.81
N GLY A 351 13.65 -9.82 -24.56
CA GLY A 351 14.79 -10.65 -24.18
C GLY A 351 16.16 -10.01 -24.45
N ASP A 352 16.19 -8.68 -24.61
CA ASP A 352 17.41 -7.90 -24.64
C ASP A 352 18.02 -7.83 -23.23
N ILE A 353 18.92 -8.79 -22.94
CA ILE A 353 19.63 -8.89 -21.67
C ILE A 353 20.46 -7.63 -21.42
N HIS A 354 21.07 -7.04 -22.45
CA HIS A 354 21.90 -5.86 -22.32
C HIS A 354 21.08 -4.65 -21.88
N ALA A 355 19.89 -4.44 -22.46
CA ALA A 355 19.00 -3.36 -22.06
C ALA A 355 18.48 -3.55 -20.62
N ALA A 356 18.13 -4.78 -20.23
CA ALA A 356 17.70 -5.07 -18.86
C ALA A 356 18.84 -4.84 -17.85
N PHE A 357 20.04 -5.32 -18.16
CA PHE A 357 21.22 -5.20 -17.32
C PHE A 357 21.69 -3.74 -17.19
N SER A 358 21.74 -3.00 -18.30
CA SER A 358 22.12 -1.57 -18.29
C SER A 358 21.19 -0.75 -17.40
N ARG A 359 19.88 -0.99 -17.50
CA ARG A 359 18.87 -0.34 -16.64
C ARG A 359 19.05 -0.66 -15.17
N LEU A 360 19.44 -1.90 -14.85
CA LEU A 360 19.75 -2.29 -13.48
C LEU A 360 20.99 -1.56 -12.96
N CYS A 361 22.06 -1.48 -13.76
CA CYS A 361 23.29 -0.75 -13.41
C CYS A 361 23.02 0.75 -13.20
N GLU A 362 22.22 1.38 -14.06
CA GLU A 362 21.80 2.78 -13.93
C GLU A 362 21.00 3.01 -12.64
N ALA A 363 20.04 2.12 -12.35
CA ALA A 363 19.26 2.19 -11.11
C ALA A 363 20.15 2.04 -9.87
N LEU A 364 21.07 1.08 -9.88
CA LEU A 364 22.00 0.85 -8.78
C LEU A 364 22.91 2.06 -8.55
N ALA A 365 23.47 2.64 -9.63
CA ALA A 365 24.30 3.83 -9.56
C ALA A 365 23.53 5.05 -9.03
N GLY A 366 22.28 5.24 -9.47
CA GLY A 366 21.41 6.31 -8.98
C GLY A 366 21.09 6.16 -7.48
N ILE A 367 20.86 4.93 -7.02
CA ILE A 367 20.63 4.63 -5.61
C ILE A 367 21.90 4.86 -4.80
N GLU A 368 23.06 4.36 -5.27
CA GLU A 368 24.37 4.57 -4.62
C GLU A 368 24.65 6.08 -4.43
N LEU A 369 24.39 6.89 -5.45
CA LEU A 369 24.51 8.34 -5.37
C LEU A 369 23.56 8.94 -4.32
N ALA A 370 22.29 8.51 -4.27
CA ALA A 370 21.30 8.99 -3.31
C ALA A 370 21.63 8.61 -1.85
N LEU A 371 22.36 7.50 -1.65
CA LEU A 371 22.78 7.03 -0.34
C LEU A 371 23.97 7.81 0.22
N GLY A 372 24.74 8.46 -0.65
CA GLY A 372 25.93 9.22 -0.27
C GLY A 372 26.91 8.36 0.53
N SER A 373 27.31 8.84 1.71
CA SER A 373 28.32 8.16 2.54
C SER A 373 27.86 6.84 3.19
N LYS A 374 26.58 6.46 3.07
CA LYS A 374 26.07 5.20 3.65
C LYS A 374 26.42 3.98 2.79
N GLY A 375 26.43 4.14 1.46
CA GLY A 375 26.75 3.08 0.50
C GLY A 375 25.91 1.81 0.63
N PHE A 376 26.29 0.76 -0.10
CA PHE A 376 25.78 -0.60 0.12
C PHE A 376 26.67 -1.37 1.09
N ALA A 377 26.10 -2.36 1.78
CA ALA A 377 26.89 -3.31 2.56
C ALA A 377 27.79 -4.14 1.63
N ARG A 378 29.09 -3.86 1.66
CA ARG A 378 30.11 -4.55 0.87
C ARG A 378 31.32 -4.91 1.72
N ASP A 379 31.94 -6.02 1.35
CA ASP A 379 33.25 -6.43 1.82
C ASP A 379 34.20 -6.57 0.62
N GLU A 380 35.47 -6.27 0.81
CA GLU A 380 36.47 -6.27 -0.27
C GLU A 380 36.69 -7.66 -0.87
N HIS A 381 36.59 -8.71 -0.05
CA HIS A 381 36.77 -10.09 -0.50
C HIS A 381 35.45 -10.73 -0.93
N LEU A 382 34.37 -10.43 -0.22
CA LEU A 382 33.08 -11.09 -0.40
C LEU A 382 32.12 -10.37 -1.34
N GLY A 383 32.39 -9.12 -1.74
CA GLY A 383 31.48 -8.33 -2.56
C GLY A 383 30.26 -7.85 -1.77
N PHE A 384 29.08 -7.83 -2.37
CA PHE A 384 27.84 -7.48 -1.68
C PHE A 384 27.50 -8.47 -0.57
N LEU A 385 27.15 -7.93 0.60
CA LEU A 385 26.71 -8.70 1.75
C LEU A 385 25.18 -8.80 1.76
N THR A 386 24.68 -10.02 1.94
CA THR A 386 23.26 -10.37 1.98
C THR A 386 22.95 -11.18 3.25
N ALA A 387 21.68 -11.29 3.62
CA ALA A 387 21.25 -12.12 4.74
C ALA A 387 21.41 -13.62 4.45
N ASN A 388 21.36 -14.02 3.18
CA ASN A 388 21.62 -15.39 2.74
C ASN A 388 23.07 -15.55 2.24
N PRO A 389 23.94 -16.32 2.92
CA PRO A 389 25.32 -16.53 2.49
C PRO A 389 25.49 -17.08 1.07
N ALA A 390 24.47 -17.77 0.53
CA ALA A 390 24.48 -18.27 -0.84
C ALA A 390 24.30 -17.16 -1.90
N GLU A 391 23.93 -15.94 -1.50
CA GLU A 391 23.73 -14.77 -2.38
C GLU A 391 24.86 -13.72 -2.25
N VAL A 392 25.90 -14.00 -1.47
CA VAL A 392 27.08 -13.11 -1.34
C VAL A 392 27.86 -13.06 -2.67
N GLY A 393 28.61 -11.98 -2.92
CA GLY A 393 29.36 -11.75 -4.16
C GLY A 393 28.70 -10.66 -4.98
N THR A 394 27.99 -11.07 -6.03
CA THR A 394 27.20 -10.18 -6.90
C THR A 394 25.87 -9.73 -6.28
N GLY A 395 25.65 -9.98 -4.99
CA GLY A 395 24.39 -9.67 -4.31
C GLY A 395 23.23 -10.54 -4.79
N GLY A 396 23.51 -11.80 -5.12
CA GLY A 396 22.52 -12.76 -5.60
C GLY A 396 22.00 -12.40 -7.00
N LEU A 397 22.83 -11.78 -7.84
CA LEU A 397 22.45 -11.44 -9.22
C LEU A 397 21.99 -12.70 -9.95
N ARG A 398 20.70 -12.70 -10.30
CA ARG A 398 20.06 -13.78 -11.07
C ARG A 398 19.52 -13.20 -12.36
N ILE A 399 20.17 -13.53 -13.45
CA ILE A 399 19.75 -13.20 -14.82
C ILE A 399 18.97 -14.40 -15.33
N MET A 400 17.72 -14.17 -15.70
CA MET A 400 16.78 -15.21 -16.06
C MET A 400 16.11 -14.88 -17.39
N VAL A 401 16.10 -15.86 -18.30
CA VAL A 401 15.54 -15.74 -19.65
C VAL A 401 14.58 -16.88 -19.89
N THR A 402 13.37 -16.57 -20.35
CA THR A 402 12.40 -17.58 -20.78
C THR A 402 12.64 -17.94 -22.25
N LEU A 403 13.05 -19.19 -22.49
CA LEU A 403 13.26 -19.76 -23.82
C LEU A 403 12.20 -20.81 -24.15
N ARG A 404 11.88 -20.94 -25.43
CA ARG A 404 11.04 -22.03 -25.95
C ARG A 404 11.95 -23.11 -26.55
N LEU A 405 12.04 -24.26 -25.89
CA LEU A 405 12.94 -25.37 -26.19
C LEU A 405 12.20 -26.74 -26.20
N PRO A 406 11.13 -26.92 -27.00
CA PRO A 406 10.30 -28.13 -26.97
C PRO A 406 11.05 -29.42 -27.39
N LEU A 407 12.05 -29.33 -28.28
CA LEU A 407 12.79 -30.50 -28.75
C LEU A 407 13.97 -30.81 -27.83
N LEU A 408 14.78 -29.79 -27.52
CA LEU A 408 15.96 -29.92 -26.69
C LEU A 408 15.60 -30.35 -25.27
N SER A 409 14.49 -29.86 -24.72
CA SER A 409 14.04 -30.26 -23.39
C SER A 409 13.52 -31.70 -23.30
N ALA A 410 13.20 -32.33 -24.43
CA ALA A 410 12.85 -33.76 -24.49
C ALA A 410 14.09 -34.66 -24.50
N CYS A 411 15.29 -34.12 -24.73
CA CYS A 411 16.53 -34.89 -24.69
C CYS A 411 16.89 -35.26 -23.24
N PRO A 412 17.26 -36.52 -22.95
CA PRO A 412 17.63 -36.95 -21.60
C PRO A 412 18.78 -36.15 -20.97
N SER A 413 19.68 -35.62 -21.79
CA SER A 413 20.86 -34.86 -21.39
C SER A 413 20.62 -33.34 -21.24
N PHE A 414 19.38 -32.87 -21.36
CA PHE A 414 19.07 -31.43 -21.39
C PHE A 414 19.58 -30.70 -20.14
N LYS A 415 19.30 -31.25 -18.96
CA LYS A 415 19.69 -30.62 -17.68
C LYS A 415 21.20 -30.66 -17.49
N GLU A 416 21.85 -31.77 -17.84
CA GLU A 416 23.31 -31.92 -17.78
C GLU A 416 24.00 -30.93 -18.74
N THR A 417 23.44 -30.75 -19.95
CA THR A 417 23.93 -29.78 -20.93
C THR A 417 23.84 -28.36 -20.38
N CYS A 418 22.68 -27.97 -19.83
CA CYS A 418 22.52 -26.65 -19.21
C CYS A 418 23.47 -26.45 -18.02
N HIS A 419 23.64 -27.46 -17.17
CA HIS A 419 24.58 -27.42 -16.06
C HIS A 419 26.03 -27.27 -16.52
N GLY A 420 26.42 -27.93 -17.63
CA GLY A 420 27.73 -27.79 -18.25
C GLY A 420 28.01 -26.38 -18.78
N LEU A 421 26.96 -25.64 -19.12
CA LEU A 421 27.02 -24.22 -19.50
C LEU A 421 26.98 -23.26 -18.30
N GLY A 422 26.96 -23.76 -17.06
CA GLY A 422 26.82 -22.93 -15.86
C GLY A 422 25.39 -22.44 -15.59
N LEU A 423 24.40 -22.97 -16.31
CA LEU A 423 23.01 -22.56 -16.24
C LEU A 423 22.19 -23.51 -15.38
N SER A 424 21.13 -22.98 -14.76
CA SER A 424 20.04 -23.72 -14.14
C SER A 424 18.80 -23.55 -14.98
N VAL A 425 17.98 -24.59 -15.05
CA VAL A 425 16.73 -24.58 -15.81
C VAL A 425 15.56 -25.04 -14.97
N ARG A 426 14.42 -24.37 -15.12
CA ARG A 426 13.15 -24.79 -14.55
C ARG A 426 12.03 -24.61 -15.57
N PRO A 427 10.98 -25.46 -15.57
CA PRO A 427 9.81 -25.21 -16.39
C PRO A 427 9.24 -23.83 -16.07
N SER A 428 8.93 -23.06 -17.10
CA SER A 428 8.16 -21.82 -16.92
C SER A 428 6.75 -22.21 -16.50
N SER A 429 6.27 -21.70 -15.38
CA SER A 429 4.85 -21.81 -15.06
C SER A 429 4.10 -20.87 -15.99
N ASP A 430 3.52 -21.39 -17.08
CA ASP A 430 2.37 -20.74 -17.72
C ASP A 430 1.22 -20.75 -16.70
N GLN A 431 1.22 -19.79 -15.77
CA GLN A 431 0.09 -19.57 -14.86
C GLN A 431 -0.32 -18.10 -14.92
N GLU A 432 -1.23 -17.83 -15.86
CA GLU A 432 -2.47 -17.19 -15.45
C GLU A 432 -3.03 -18.00 -14.26
N VAL A 433 -3.08 -17.35 -13.08
CA VAL A 433 -3.85 -17.76 -11.90
C VAL A 433 -3.31 -18.95 -11.08
N ALA A 434 -3.04 -18.64 -9.81
CA ALA A 434 -2.77 -19.57 -8.72
C ALA A 434 -3.89 -20.62 -8.56
N THR A 435 -3.66 -21.83 -9.06
CA THR A 435 -4.18 -23.07 -8.47
C THR A 435 -3.20 -24.22 -8.71
N PRO A 436 -3.04 -25.15 -7.74
CA PRO A 436 -2.14 -26.29 -7.88
C PRO A 436 -2.81 -27.38 -8.73
N LEU A 437 -2.60 -27.32 -10.04
CA LEU A 437 -2.84 -28.43 -10.95
C LEU A 437 -1.49 -28.94 -11.50
N PRO A 438 -1.37 -30.24 -11.83
CA PRO A 438 -0.12 -30.85 -12.23
C PRO A 438 0.45 -30.16 -13.47
N GLN A 439 1.74 -29.80 -13.37
CA GLN A 439 2.54 -29.14 -14.40
C GLN A 439 2.39 -29.86 -15.75
N ARG A 440 1.76 -29.22 -16.73
CA ARG A 440 1.80 -29.70 -18.12
C ARG A 440 3.17 -29.39 -18.69
N ALA A 441 3.96 -30.42 -18.96
CA ALA A 441 5.26 -30.36 -19.63
C ALA A 441 5.18 -29.99 -21.14
N ASP A 442 4.02 -29.55 -21.65
CA ASP A 442 3.72 -29.47 -23.08
C ASP A 442 4.00 -28.11 -23.75
N SER A 443 4.27 -27.02 -23.03
CA SER A 443 4.51 -25.71 -23.68
C SER A 443 5.93 -25.55 -24.25
N GLY A 444 6.87 -26.35 -23.78
CA GLY A 444 8.29 -26.24 -24.13
C GLY A 444 8.94 -24.95 -23.61
N LEU A 445 8.30 -24.20 -22.70
CA LEU A 445 8.84 -22.97 -22.12
C LEU A 445 9.67 -23.27 -20.88
N TRP A 446 10.93 -22.82 -20.91
CA TRP A 446 11.91 -23.05 -19.87
C TRP A 446 12.55 -21.73 -19.46
N GLU A 447 12.61 -21.51 -18.16
CA GLU A 447 13.40 -20.42 -17.61
C GLU A 447 14.83 -20.88 -17.39
N VAL A 448 15.76 -20.16 -18.00
CA VAL A 448 17.21 -20.41 -17.95
C VAL A 448 17.86 -19.29 -17.14
N ALA A 449 18.68 -19.62 -16.15
CA ALA A 449 19.35 -18.64 -15.31
C ALA A 449 20.76 -19.07 -14.88
N ASN A 450 21.63 -18.13 -14.57
CA ASN A 450 22.95 -18.44 -14.00
C ASN A 450 22.86 -19.23 -12.69
N ARG A 451 23.78 -20.17 -12.47
CA ARG A 451 23.94 -20.89 -11.19
C ARG A 451 24.88 -20.19 -10.21
N GLN A 452 25.95 -19.60 -10.74
CA GLN A 452 26.99 -18.99 -9.94
C GLN A 452 26.64 -17.53 -9.64
N VAL A 453 26.96 -17.07 -8.43
CA VAL A 453 26.77 -15.68 -7.99
C VAL A 453 27.99 -15.13 -7.25
N PHE A 454 28.99 -15.97 -6.98
CA PHE A 454 30.20 -15.65 -6.23
C PHE A 454 31.46 -15.96 -7.04
N GLY A 455 32.51 -15.13 -6.90
CA GLY A 455 33.79 -15.30 -7.61
C GLY A 455 33.75 -14.97 -9.11
N VAL A 456 32.69 -14.27 -9.55
CA VAL A 456 32.45 -13.81 -10.93
C VAL A 456 31.84 -12.43 -10.87
N SER A 457 32.13 -11.58 -11.85
CA SER A 457 31.52 -10.25 -11.97
C SER A 457 30.10 -10.33 -12.52
N GLU A 458 29.31 -9.29 -12.25
CA GLU A 458 27.95 -9.14 -12.77
C GLU A 458 27.90 -9.16 -14.31
N SER A 459 28.89 -8.55 -14.97
CA SER A 459 29.04 -8.55 -16.43
C SER A 459 29.39 -9.94 -16.99
N GLU A 460 30.23 -10.71 -16.29
CA GLU A 460 30.57 -12.08 -16.71
C GLU A 460 29.34 -13.00 -16.60
N LEU A 461 28.50 -12.79 -15.59
CA LEU A 461 27.22 -13.51 -15.48
C LEU A 461 26.26 -13.18 -16.62
N ALA A 462 26.16 -11.89 -17.00
CA ALA A 462 25.33 -11.47 -18.13
C ALA A 462 25.79 -12.10 -19.44
N GLU A 463 27.10 -12.09 -19.70
CA GLU A 463 27.69 -12.71 -20.88
C GLU A 463 27.53 -14.24 -20.87
N MET A 464 27.69 -14.89 -19.71
CA MET A 464 27.49 -16.34 -19.54
C MET A 464 26.06 -16.74 -19.90
N VAL A 465 25.06 -16.01 -19.40
CA VAL A 465 23.65 -16.32 -19.70
C VAL A 465 23.35 -16.04 -21.17
N LEU A 466 23.84 -14.94 -21.73
CA LEU A 466 23.65 -14.60 -23.14
C LEU A 466 24.20 -15.71 -24.06
N ARG A 467 25.46 -16.09 -23.90
CA ARG A 467 26.08 -17.18 -24.68
C ARG A 467 25.40 -18.51 -24.45
N GLY A 468 25.01 -18.78 -23.21
CA GLY A 468 24.26 -19.97 -22.84
C GLY A 468 22.95 -20.09 -23.60
N CYS A 469 22.18 -18.99 -23.66
CA CYS A 469 20.94 -18.92 -24.42
C CYS A 469 21.18 -19.10 -25.93
N GLU A 470 22.22 -18.50 -26.51
CA GLU A 470 22.57 -18.66 -27.92
C GLU A 470 22.89 -20.13 -28.28
N VAL A 471 23.66 -20.82 -27.43
CA VAL A 471 23.98 -22.24 -27.61
C VAL A 471 22.71 -23.09 -27.54
N LEU A 472 21.86 -22.88 -26.53
CA LEU A 472 20.61 -23.65 -26.38
C LEU A 472 19.65 -23.42 -27.56
N GLN A 473 19.53 -22.19 -28.05
CA GLN A 473 18.73 -21.87 -29.23
C GLN A 473 19.32 -22.50 -30.51
N GLY A 474 20.65 -22.52 -30.65
CA GLY A 474 21.32 -23.21 -31.75
C GLY A 474 21.03 -24.71 -31.75
N MET A 475 21.16 -25.36 -30.59
CA MET A 475 20.86 -26.79 -30.43
C MET A 475 19.39 -27.11 -30.74
N GLU A 476 18.45 -26.27 -30.28
CA GLU A 476 17.03 -26.41 -30.63
C GLU A 476 16.82 -26.31 -32.15
N ALA A 477 17.42 -25.30 -32.80
CA ALA A 477 17.29 -25.09 -34.25
C ALA A 477 17.90 -26.23 -35.08
N ASP A 478 18.96 -26.88 -34.58
CA ASP A 478 19.55 -28.06 -35.23
C ASP A 478 18.63 -29.28 -35.10
N LEU A 479 17.96 -29.46 -33.95
CA LEU A 479 16.95 -30.50 -33.77
C LEU A 479 15.70 -30.26 -34.62
N GLU A 480 15.32 -29.00 -34.82
CA GLU A 480 14.21 -28.62 -35.71
C GLU A 480 14.51 -28.98 -37.18
N GLN A 481 15.77 -28.88 -37.63
CA GLN A 481 16.18 -29.24 -38.99
C GLN A 481 16.29 -30.74 -39.24
N GLN A 482 16.39 -31.55 -38.18
CA GLN A 482 16.47 -33.01 -38.26
C GLN A 482 15.09 -33.69 -38.26
N LYS A 483 14.01 -32.93 -38.00
CA LYS A 483 12.62 -33.34 -38.17
C LYS A 483 12.13 -33.04 -39.58
#